data_AF-A0A1Q4YK91-F1
#
_entry.id   AF-A0A1Q4YK91-F1
#
_cell.length_a   1.000
_cell.length_b   1.000
_cell.length_c   1.000
_cell.angle_alpha   90.00
_cell.angle_beta   90.00
_cell.angle_gamma   90.00
#
_symmetry.space_group_name_H-M   'P 1'
#
loop_
_entity.id
_entity.type
_entity.pdbx_description
1 polymer ?
#
loop_
_entity_poly.entity_id
_entity_poly.type
_entity_poly.pdbx_seq_one_letter_code
_entity_poly.pdbx_strand_id
1 'polypeptide(L)'
;MMSTATQVARPQVQPAEEFTHRPLYDVPNDYQQAARVFTVAVAGPGRAEGDPVEWFTVAEHNSARAWAKVLAWYMVETETVDAIVIGSRSFEGAPGKGLGFVHDLRAEYARQKALDDLADQAAELVDTFHADTTDLADQSQEHAAALADASYSAWPLVLQAAANDGS
;
A
#
# COMPACT_ATOMS: atom_id res chain seq x y z
N MET A 1 6.13 33.71 -47.54
CA MET A 1 5.08 32.67 -47.52
C MET A 1 5.27 31.88 -46.24
N MET A 2 4.47 32.15 -45.20
CA MET A 2 4.56 31.44 -43.93
C MET A 2 3.59 30.27 -43.93
N SER A 3 4.13 29.07 -43.71
CA SER A 3 3.41 27.80 -43.64
C SER A 3 2.82 27.62 -42.23
N THR A 4 1.51 27.51 -42.14
CA THR A 4 0.79 27.21 -40.90
C THR A 4 0.77 25.70 -40.67
N ALA A 5 1.49 25.24 -39.65
CA ALA A 5 1.43 23.86 -39.19
C ALA A 5 0.04 23.57 -38.61
N THR A 6 -0.65 22.57 -39.16
CA THR A 6 -1.91 22.05 -38.64
C THR A 6 -1.64 21.31 -37.33
N GLN A 7 -2.07 21.90 -36.21
CA GLN A 7 -2.03 21.26 -34.90
C GLN A 7 -3.06 20.13 -34.86
N VAL A 8 -2.59 18.88 -34.85
CA VAL A 8 -3.43 17.70 -34.68
C VAL A 8 -3.92 17.69 -33.23
N ALA A 9 -5.24 17.85 -33.02
CA ALA A 9 -5.86 17.76 -31.72
C ALA A 9 -5.69 16.34 -31.16
N ARG A 10 -5.25 16.22 -29.89
CA ARG A 10 -5.19 14.92 -29.21
C ARG A 10 -6.61 14.33 -29.12
N PRO A 11 -6.80 13.04 -29.39
CA PRO A 11 -8.10 12.40 -29.19
C PRO A 11 -8.52 12.56 -27.73
N GLN A 12 -9.69 13.15 -27.50
CA GLN A 12 -10.31 13.18 -26.19
C GLN A 12 -10.74 11.76 -25.86
N VAL A 13 -9.99 11.09 -24.98
CA VAL A 13 -10.43 9.85 -24.35
C VAL A 13 -11.58 10.24 -23.44
N GLN A 14 -12.81 9.88 -23.82
CA GLN A 14 -13.92 9.91 -22.87
C GLN A 14 -13.56 8.93 -21.74
N PRO A 15 -13.51 9.38 -20.47
CA PRO A 15 -13.40 8.44 -19.37
C PRO A 15 -14.58 7.47 -19.47
N ALA A 16 -14.29 6.16 -19.38
CA ALA A 16 -15.33 5.15 -19.36
C ALA A 16 -16.37 5.53 -18.30
N GLU A 17 -17.66 5.35 -18.62
CA GLU A 17 -18.76 5.61 -17.70
C GLU A 17 -18.40 5.05 -16.31
N GLU A 18 -18.31 5.96 -15.35
CA GLU A 18 -17.97 5.67 -13.98
C GLU A 18 -19.10 4.80 -13.44
N PHE A 19 -18.93 3.48 -13.51
CA PHE A 19 -19.79 2.53 -12.81
C PHE A 19 -19.64 2.85 -11.34
N THR A 20 -20.57 3.67 -10.84
CA THR A 20 -20.71 4.07 -9.44
C THR A 20 -21.20 2.87 -8.64
N HIS A 21 -20.38 1.82 -8.58
CA HIS A 21 -20.46 0.78 -7.58
C HIS A 21 -19.97 1.38 -6.27
N ARG A 22 -20.77 2.29 -5.70
CA ARG A 22 -20.64 2.62 -4.29
C ARG A 22 -20.67 1.30 -3.52
N PRO A 23 -19.78 1.10 -2.53
CA PRO A 23 -19.85 -0.05 -1.64
C PRO A 23 -21.30 -0.22 -1.17
N LEU A 24 -21.81 -1.46 -1.18
CA LEU A 24 -23.21 -1.75 -0.85
C LEU A 24 -23.60 -1.26 0.56
N TYR A 25 -22.61 -0.98 1.41
CA TYR A 25 -22.74 -0.40 2.73
C TYR A 25 -21.69 0.71 2.90
N ASP A 26 -22.14 1.95 2.90
CA ASP A 26 -21.37 3.10 3.40
C ASP A 26 -21.92 3.41 4.80
N VAL A 27 -21.43 2.67 5.80
CA VAL A 27 -21.91 2.83 7.17
C VAL A 27 -21.18 4.03 7.77
N PRO A 28 -21.87 5.03 8.34
CA PRO A 28 -21.27 6.32 8.74
C PRO A 28 -20.10 6.28 9.75
N ASN A 29 -19.71 5.11 10.24
CA ASN A 29 -18.73 4.91 11.31
C ASN A 29 -17.74 3.75 11.06
N ASP A 30 -17.43 3.42 9.80
CA ASP A 30 -16.50 2.31 9.49
C ASP A 30 -15.08 2.49 10.09
N TYR A 31 -14.65 3.72 10.38
CA TYR A 31 -13.35 4.00 11.02
C TYR A 31 -13.21 3.44 12.44
N GLN A 32 -14.32 3.20 13.16
CA GLN A 32 -14.31 2.60 14.50
C GLN A 32 -14.55 1.08 14.47
N GLN A 33 -14.81 0.51 13.29
CA GLN A 33 -15.07 -0.92 13.15
C GLN A 33 -13.76 -1.69 13.03
N ALA A 34 -13.69 -2.87 13.63
CA ALA A 34 -12.55 -3.76 13.47
C ALA A 34 -12.33 -4.09 11.99
N ALA A 35 -11.07 -4.30 11.59
CA ALA A 35 -10.75 -4.75 10.24
C ALA A 35 -11.46 -6.09 9.97
N ARG A 36 -12.12 -6.17 8.82
CA ARG A 36 -12.85 -7.33 8.31
C ARG A 36 -12.09 -7.93 7.14
N VAL A 37 -12.26 -9.24 6.93
CA VAL A 37 -11.63 -9.92 5.80
C VAL A 37 -12.45 -9.67 4.54
N PHE A 38 -11.79 -9.36 3.44
CA PHE A 38 -12.38 -9.23 2.12
C PHE A 38 -11.66 -10.14 1.13
N THR A 39 -12.43 -10.78 0.27
CA THR A 39 -11.93 -11.49 -0.90
C THR A 39 -12.21 -10.64 -2.14
N VAL A 40 -11.16 -10.23 -2.85
CA VAL A 40 -11.22 -9.30 -3.98
C VAL A 40 -10.76 -10.02 -5.25
N ALA A 41 -11.55 -9.89 -6.30
CA ALA A 41 -11.25 -10.40 -7.63
C ALA A 41 -10.64 -9.29 -8.50
N VAL A 42 -9.49 -9.54 -9.12
CA VAL A 42 -8.82 -8.61 -10.04
C VAL A 42 -8.63 -9.26 -11.40
N ALA A 43 -8.80 -8.47 -12.46
CA ALA A 43 -8.41 -8.85 -13.81
C ALA A 43 -7.47 -7.82 -14.40
N GLY A 44 -6.34 -8.29 -14.95
CA GLY A 44 -5.30 -7.48 -15.56
C GLY A 44 -5.53 -7.18 -17.05
N PRO A 45 -4.45 -6.88 -17.80
CA PRO A 45 -4.54 -6.44 -19.20
C PRO A 45 -5.13 -7.49 -20.15
N GLY A 46 -4.79 -8.77 -19.97
CA GLY A 46 -5.30 -9.84 -20.83
C GLY A 46 -6.76 -10.23 -20.56
N ARG A 47 -7.50 -9.47 -19.74
CA ARG A 47 -8.94 -9.65 -19.56
C ARG A 47 -9.73 -9.60 -20.87
N ALA A 48 -9.24 -8.86 -21.86
CA ALA A 48 -9.83 -8.80 -23.20
C ALA A 48 -9.64 -10.12 -23.98
N GLU A 49 -8.63 -10.90 -23.62
CA GLU A 49 -8.26 -12.18 -24.23
C GLU A 49 -8.77 -13.38 -23.41
N GLY A 50 -9.46 -13.12 -22.31
CA GLY A 50 -10.03 -14.13 -21.42
C GLY A 50 -9.11 -14.59 -20.30
N ASP A 51 -8.08 -13.81 -19.96
CA ASP A 51 -7.17 -14.14 -18.86
C ASP A 51 -7.90 -14.42 -17.54
N PRO A 52 -7.36 -15.34 -16.73
CA PRO A 52 -7.99 -15.75 -15.48
C PRO A 52 -8.05 -14.59 -14.50
N VAL A 53 -9.15 -14.57 -13.74
CA VAL A 53 -9.34 -13.67 -12.61
C VAL A 53 -8.48 -14.15 -11.46
N GLU A 54 -7.67 -13.24 -10.92
CA GLU A 54 -6.85 -13.49 -9.74
C GLU A 54 -7.61 -13.06 -8.49
N TRP A 55 -7.39 -13.79 -7.40
CA TRP A 55 -8.15 -13.63 -6.17
C TRP A 55 -7.20 -13.27 -5.03
N PHE A 56 -7.55 -12.25 -4.28
CA PHE A 56 -6.75 -11.73 -3.18
C PHE A 56 -7.57 -11.67 -1.90
N THR A 57 -6.95 -11.99 -0.77
CA THR A 57 -7.53 -11.82 0.55
C THR A 57 -6.82 -10.69 1.29
N VAL A 58 -7.58 -9.74 1.83
CA VAL A 58 -7.05 -8.60 2.59
C VAL A 58 -7.90 -8.32 3.82
N ALA A 59 -7.34 -7.67 4.84
CA ALA A 59 -8.07 -7.18 6.00
C ALA A 59 -8.21 -5.66 5.91
N GLU A 60 -9.43 -5.14 5.90
CA GLU A 60 -9.71 -3.71 5.78
C GLU A 60 -11.00 -3.30 6.49
N HIS A 61 -11.22 -2.00 6.63
CA HIS A 61 -12.41 -1.49 7.32
C HIS A 61 -13.67 -1.48 6.44
N ASN A 62 -13.49 -1.40 5.11
CA ASN A 62 -14.58 -1.38 4.13
C ASN A 62 -14.13 -1.87 2.74
N SER A 63 -15.10 -2.13 1.87
CA SER A 63 -14.85 -2.68 0.53
C SER A 63 -14.02 -1.74 -0.36
N ALA A 64 -14.27 -0.42 -0.30
CA ALA A 64 -13.54 0.54 -1.13
C ALA A 64 -12.03 0.52 -0.83
N ARG A 65 -11.67 0.46 0.45
CA ARG A 65 -10.27 0.32 0.90
C ARG A 65 -9.69 -1.03 0.50
N ALA A 66 -10.45 -2.12 0.70
CA ALA A 66 -10.01 -3.45 0.28
C ALA A 66 -9.70 -3.50 -1.22
N TRP A 67 -10.56 -2.92 -2.05
CA TRP A 67 -10.41 -2.85 -3.50
C TRP A 67 -9.20 -2.01 -3.90
N ALA A 68 -9.07 -0.79 -3.36
CA ALA A 68 -7.95 0.09 -3.66
C ALA A 68 -6.62 -0.56 -3.28
N LYS A 69 -6.56 -1.21 -2.12
CA LYS A 69 -5.37 -1.87 -1.60
C LYS A 69 -4.95 -3.07 -2.44
N VAL A 70 -5.88 -3.95 -2.78
CA VAL A 70 -5.59 -5.10 -3.67
C VAL A 70 -5.21 -4.64 -5.07
N LEU A 71 -5.89 -3.62 -5.61
CA LEU A 71 -5.59 -3.11 -6.93
C LEU A 71 -4.19 -2.47 -6.99
N ALA A 72 -3.82 -1.69 -5.98
CA ALA A 72 -2.48 -1.12 -5.88
C ALA A 72 -1.40 -2.19 -5.81
N TRP A 73 -1.62 -3.24 -5.01
CA TRP A 73 -0.72 -4.40 -4.94
C TRP A 73 -0.53 -5.04 -6.32
N TYR A 74 -1.64 -5.37 -6.99
CA TYR A 74 -1.62 -6.00 -8.30
C TYR A 74 -0.84 -5.18 -9.33
N MET A 75 -1.10 -3.86 -9.36
CA MET A 75 -0.45 -2.95 -10.31
C MET A 75 1.06 -2.86 -10.10
N VAL A 76 1.52 -2.89 -8.85
CA VAL A 76 2.95 -2.91 -8.52
C VAL A 76 3.57 -4.26 -8.88
N GLU A 77 2.95 -5.37 -8.50
CA GLU A 77 3.48 -6.72 -8.73
C GLU A 77 3.59 -7.06 -10.22
N THR A 78 2.63 -6.61 -11.02
CA THR A 78 2.57 -6.90 -12.47
C THR A 78 3.09 -5.76 -13.34
N GLU A 79 3.61 -4.69 -12.73
CA GLU A 79 4.12 -3.49 -13.40
C GLU A 79 3.15 -2.89 -14.45
N THR A 80 1.84 -2.99 -14.20
CA THR A 80 0.79 -2.52 -15.11
C THR A 80 -0.22 -1.65 -14.40
N VAL A 81 -0.72 -0.62 -15.10
CA VAL A 81 -1.84 0.20 -14.64
C VAL A 81 -3.18 -0.26 -15.22
N ASP A 82 -3.14 -1.24 -16.13
CA ASP A 82 -4.34 -1.75 -16.80
C ASP A 82 -4.91 -2.96 -16.04
N ALA A 83 -5.50 -2.68 -14.88
CA ALA A 83 -6.13 -3.67 -14.01
C ALA A 83 -7.45 -3.14 -13.46
N ILE A 84 -8.42 -4.03 -13.23
CA ILE A 84 -9.72 -3.69 -12.66
C ILE A 84 -10.15 -4.68 -11.59
N VAL A 85 -10.89 -4.19 -10.59
CA VAL A 85 -11.59 -5.04 -9.63
C VAL A 85 -12.90 -5.51 -10.24
N ILE A 86 -13.17 -6.82 -10.17
CA ILE A 86 -14.46 -7.40 -10.56
C ILE A 86 -15.38 -7.39 -9.35
N GLY A 87 -16.14 -6.30 -9.19
CA GLY A 87 -17.03 -6.10 -8.05
C GLY A 87 -18.07 -7.22 -7.88
N SER A 88 -18.62 -7.77 -8.97
CA SER A 88 -19.60 -8.86 -8.94
C SER A 88 -19.05 -10.20 -8.44
N ARG A 89 -17.72 -10.33 -8.38
CA ARG A 89 -17.02 -11.52 -7.88
C ARG A 89 -16.40 -11.28 -6.51
N SER A 90 -16.24 -10.03 -6.10
CA SER A 90 -15.63 -9.65 -4.82
C SER A 90 -16.67 -9.67 -3.69
N PHE A 91 -16.26 -10.06 -2.48
CA PHE A 91 -17.16 -10.16 -1.33
C PHE A 91 -16.44 -9.96 0.01
N GLU A 92 -17.20 -9.60 1.04
CA GLU A 92 -16.74 -9.62 2.43
C GLU A 92 -16.70 -11.07 2.94
N GLY A 93 -15.58 -11.47 3.53
CA GLY A 93 -15.33 -12.81 4.04
C GLY A 93 -14.06 -13.45 3.48
N ALA A 94 -13.65 -14.55 4.11
CA ALA A 94 -12.57 -15.39 3.61
C ALA A 94 -13.03 -16.25 2.42
N PRO A 95 -12.12 -16.65 1.51
CA PRO A 95 -12.47 -17.48 0.37
C PRO A 95 -13.04 -18.83 0.82
N GLY A 96 -14.15 -19.25 0.20
CA GLY A 96 -14.72 -20.58 0.41
C GLY A 96 -13.92 -21.69 -0.29
N LYS A 97 -14.24 -22.95 0.01
CA LYS A 97 -13.55 -24.17 -0.52
C LYS A 97 -13.65 -24.38 -2.05
N GLY A 98 -14.21 -23.45 -2.80
CA GLY A 98 -14.39 -23.53 -4.26
C GLY A 98 -13.74 -22.39 -5.04
N LEU A 99 -13.19 -21.38 -4.38
CA LEU A 99 -12.27 -20.46 -5.04
C LEU A 99 -10.95 -21.21 -5.26
N GLY A 100 -10.36 -21.04 -6.44
CA GLY A 100 -9.08 -21.66 -6.80
C GLY A 100 -7.91 -21.11 -5.99
N PHE A 101 -6.83 -20.76 -6.66
CA PHE A 101 -5.70 -20.11 -6.00
C PHE A 101 -6.10 -18.70 -5.52
N VAL A 102 -5.77 -18.37 -4.27
CA VAL A 102 -6.03 -17.06 -3.65
C VAL A 102 -4.76 -16.58 -2.97
N HIS A 103 -4.32 -15.37 -3.32
CA HIS A 103 -3.19 -14.68 -2.72
C HIS A 103 -3.62 -14.05 -1.39
N ASP A 104 -3.03 -14.48 -0.27
CA ASP A 104 -3.33 -13.90 1.03
C ASP A 104 -2.36 -12.76 1.36
N LEU A 105 -2.83 -11.52 1.17
CA LEU A 105 -2.00 -10.32 1.37
C LEU A 105 -1.97 -9.87 2.84
N ARG A 106 -2.72 -10.52 3.74
CA ARG A 106 -2.85 -10.04 5.13
C ARG A 106 -1.51 -10.05 5.87
N ALA A 107 -0.73 -11.12 5.71
CA ALA A 107 0.59 -11.23 6.32
C ALA A 107 1.56 -10.20 5.75
N GLU A 108 1.54 -10.02 4.43
CA GLU A 108 2.43 -9.09 3.76
C GLU A 108 2.14 -7.63 4.11
N TYR A 109 0.86 -7.24 4.16
CA TYR A 109 0.50 -5.90 4.63
C TYR A 109 0.79 -5.68 6.11
N ALA A 110 0.70 -6.72 6.95
CA ALA A 110 1.11 -6.62 8.35
C ALA A 110 2.63 -6.42 8.46
N ARG A 111 3.41 -7.14 7.63
CA ARG A 111 4.86 -6.99 7.52
C ARG A 111 5.25 -5.58 7.06
N GLN A 112 4.65 -5.09 5.98
CA GLN A 112 4.90 -3.75 5.46
C GLN A 112 4.56 -2.67 6.50
N LYS A 113 3.40 -2.77 7.16
CA LYS A 113 3.05 -1.85 8.24
C LYS A 113 4.06 -1.87 9.38
N ALA A 114 4.53 -3.05 9.78
CA ALA A 114 5.54 -3.15 10.83
C ALA A 114 6.87 -2.51 10.41
N LEU A 115 7.24 -2.59 9.13
CA LEU A 115 8.42 -1.91 8.59
C LEU A 115 8.23 -0.38 8.53
N ASP A 116 7.05 0.09 8.13
CA ASP A 116 6.72 1.53 8.13
C ASP A 116 6.74 2.10 9.56
N ASP A 117 6.11 1.41 10.52
CA ASP A 117 6.11 1.81 11.94
C ASP A 117 7.54 1.86 12.52
N LEU A 118 8.45 0.99 12.05
CA LEU A 118 9.87 1.01 12.43
C LEU A 118 10.63 2.17 11.78
N ALA A 119 10.33 2.48 10.51
CA ALA A 119 10.92 3.60 9.81
C ALA A 119 10.53 4.94 10.46
N ASP A 120 9.27 5.09 10.87
CA ASP A 120 8.79 6.27 11.59
C ASP A 120 9.50 6.42 12.95
N GLN A 121 9.62 5.35 13.74
CA GLN A 121 10.37 5.37 15.00
C GLN A 121 11.86 5.75 14.79
N ALA A 122 12.47 5.24 13.73
CA ALA A 122 13.85 5.59 13.39
C ALA A 122 13.99 7.07 13.00
N ALA A 123 13.02 7.61 12.25
CA ALA A 123 12.98 9.04 11.90
C ALA A 123 12.85 9.92 13.15
N GLU A 124 11.97 9.57 14.10
CA GLU A 124 11.83 10.29 15.36
C GLU A 124 13.13 10.31 16.20
N LEU A 125 13.87 9.20 16.21
CA LEU A 125 15.18 9.13 16.89
C LEU A 125 16.22 10.03 16.23
N VAL A 126 16.24 10.10 14.90
CA VAL A 126 17.13 10.99 14.15
C VAL A 126 16.79 12.45 14.43
N ASP A 127 15.50 12.81 14.43
CA ASP A 127 15.03 14.16 14.73
C ASP A 127 15.39 14.56 16.17
N THR A 128 15.23 13.64 17.13
CA THR A 128 15.63 13.87 18.53
C THR A 128 17.13 14.09 18.65
N PHE A 129 17.94 13.23 18.03
CA PHE A 129 19.40 13.39 18.03
C PHE A 129 19.84 14.72 17.41
N HIS A 130 19.23 15.12 16.30
CA HIS A 130 19.52 16.42 15.69
C HIS A 130 19.13 17.58 16.60
N ALA A 131 17.97 17.52 17.25
CA ALA A 131 17.55 18.55 18.20
C ALA A 131 18.53 18.66 19.38
N ASP A 132 18.97 17.53 19.93
CA ASP A 132 19.90 17.48 21.08
C ASP A 132 21.32 17.91 20.72
N THR A 133 21.72 17.78 19.45
CA THR A 133 23.09 18.09 19.00
C THR A 133 23.21 19.37 18.17
N THR A 134 22.12 20.09 17.90
CA THR A 134 22.08 21.27 17.01
C THR A 134 23.16 22.31 17.30
N ASP A 135 23.47 22.57 18.58
CA ASP A 135 24.46 23.57 19.00
C ASP A 135 25.80 22.95 19.49
N LEU A 136 25.94 21.64 19.41
CA LEU A 136 27.13 20.92 19.87
C LEU A 136 28.15 20.80 18.73
N ALA A 137 29.43 20.95 19.06
CA ALA A 137 30.48 20.60 18.11
C ALA A 137 30.59 19.08 17.98
N ASP A 138 30.72 18.56 16.75
CA ASP A 138 30.81 17.12 16.46
C ASP A 138 31.90 16.38 17.28
N GLN A 139 33.00 17.08 17.58
CA GLN A 139 34.15 16.53 18.34
C GLN A 139 33.99 16.66 19.86
N SER A 140 32.89 17.26 20.33
CA SER A 140 32.65 17.42 21.76
C SER A 140 32.30 16.08 22.41
N GLN A 141 32.65 15.97 23.69
CA GLN A 141 32.29 14.80 24.49
C GLN A 141 30.76 14.66 24.64
N GLU A 142 30.05 15.78 24.66
CA GLU A 142 28.58 15.84 24.75
C GLU A 142 27.93 15.30 23.46
N HIS A 143 28.43 15.70 22.29
CA HIS A 143 27.98 15.13 21.02
C HIS A 143 28.26 13.61 20.94
N ALA A 144 29.45 13.17 21.37
CA ALA A 144 29.79 11.74 21.40
C ALA A 144 28.88 10.93 22.34
N ALA A 145 28.48 11.50 23.48
CA ALA A 145 27.54 10.87 24.39
C ALA A 145 26.13 10.78 23.78
N ALA A 146 25.62 11.88 23.20
CA ALA A 146 24.33 11.89 22.50
C ALA A 146 24.29 10.88 21.35
N LEU A 147 25.38 10.74 20.59
CA LEU A 147 25.49 9.75 19.52
C LEU A 147 25.46 8.30 20.06
N ALA A 148 26.13 8.04 21.18
CA ALA A 148 26.11 6.72 21.81
C ALA A 148 24.70 6.35 22.31
N ASP A 149 23.99 7.30 22.91
CA ASP A 149 22.62 7.10 23.42
C ASP A 149 21.61 6.89 22.27
N ALA A 150 21.72 7.69 21.20
CA ALA A 150 20.92 7.50 19.98
C ALA A 150 21.19 6.14 19.34
N SER A 151 22.47 5.73 19.25
CA SER A 151 22.86 4.42 18.70
C SER A 151 22.31 3.26 19.53
N TYR A 152 22.35 3.37 20.86
CA TYR A 152 21.79 2.39 21.77
C TYR A 152 20.26 2.28 21.59
N SER A 153 19.58 3.41 21.44
CA SER A 153 18.13 3.47 21.25
C SER A 153 17.67 2.96 19.88
N ALA A 154 18.48 3.15 18.84
CA ALA A 154 18.19 2.67 17.48
C ALA A 154 18.45 1.16 17.31
N TRP A 155 19.34 0.56 18.10
CA TRP A 155 19.75 -0.84 17.93
C TRP A 155 18.60 -1.86 17.98
N PRO A 156 17.62 -1.77 18.91
CA PRO A 156 16.45 -2.63 18.89
C PRO A 156 15.62 -2.53 17.61
N LEU A 157 15.50 -1.33 17.01
CA LEU A 157 14.75 -1.11 15.77
C LEU A 157 15.44 -1.83 14.60
N VAL A 158 16.77 -1.79 14.54
CA VAL A 158 17.56 -2.51 13.53
C VAL A 158 17.35 -4.03 13.63
N LEU A 159 17.35 -4.57 14.85
CA LEU A 159 17.08 -6.01 15.06
C LEU A 159 15.66 -6.40 14.63
N GLN A 160 14.66 -5.55 14.91
CA GLN A 160 13.28 -5.79 14.49
C GLN A 160 13.10 -5.68 12.98
N ALA A 161 13.75 -4.69 12.34
CA ALA A 161 13.74 -4.56 10.88
C ALA A 161 14.34 -5.80 10.20
N ALA A 162 15.49 -6.29 10.70
CA ALA A 162 16.12 -7.50 10.19
C ALA A 162 15.24 -8.75 10.37
N ALA A 163 14.47 -8.84 11.45
CA ALA A 163 13.52 -9.93 11.66
C ALA A 163 12.31 -9.87 10.70
N ASN A 164 11.89 -8.66 10.28
CA ASN A 164 10.77 -8.44 9.37
C ASN A 164 11.15 -8.53 7.88
N ASP A 165 12.44 -8.42 7.55
CA ASP A 165 12.95 -8.51 6.17
C ASP A 165 13.34 -9.94 5.76
N GLY A 166 13.50 -10.85 6.74
CA GLY A 166 14.05 -12.19 6.55
C GLY A 166 13.04 -13.36 6.55
N SER A 167 11.86 -13.20 5.95
CA SER A 167 10.87 -14.28 5.75
C SER A 167 10.76 -14.74 4.31
#